data_AF-A0A959P178-F1
#
_entry.id   AF-A0A959P178-F1
#
_cell.length_a   1.000
_cell.length_b   1.000
_cell.length_c   1.000
_cell.angle_alpha   90.00
_cell.angle_beta   90.00
_cell.angle_gamma   90.00
#
_symmetry.space_group_name_H-M   'P 1'
#
loop_
_entity.id
_entity.type
_entity.pdbx_description
1 polymer ?
#
loop_
_entity_poly.entity_id
_entity_poly.type
_entity_poly.pdbx_seq_one_letter_code
_entity_poly.pdbx_strand_id
1 'polypeptide(L)' 'MANSNLTNARNAKKDEFYTQYHDIEKEVAAYLEYNPDVFKNKTIL' A
#
# COMPACT_ATOMS: atom_id res chain seq x y z
N MET A 1 -27.52 -23.93 9.87
CA MET A 1 -26.38 -23.98 8.93
C MET A 1 -26.08 -22.55 8.51
N ALA A 2 -25.23 -21.88 9.28
CA ALA A 2 -24.92 -20.47 9.07
C ALA A 2 -24.03 -20.33 7.84
N ASN A 3 -24.26 -19.29 7.04
CA ASN A 3 -23.58 -18.99 5.78
C ASN A 3 -22.06 -18.77 5.95
N SER A 4 -21.29 -19.84 6.09
CA SER A 4 -19.82 -19.80 6.17
C SER A 4 -19.21 -19.08 4.97
N ASN A 5 -19.85 -19.22 3.80
CA ASN A 5 -19.45 -18.54 2.56
C ASN A 5 -19.61 -17.02 2.62
N LEU A 6 -20.63 -16.50 3.33
CA LEU A 6 -20.81 -15.05 3.51
C LEU A 6 -19.80 -14.44 4.48
N THR A 7 -19.38 -15.21 5.49
CA THR A 7 -18.32 -14.78 6.42
C THR A 7 -16.97 -14.73 5.72
N ASN A 8 -16.65 -15.74 4.90
CA ASN A 8 -15.42 -15.77 4.12
C ASN A 8 -15.37 -14.65 3.06
N ALA A 9 -16.48 -14.40 2.36
CA ALA A 9 -16.57 -13.28 1.40
C ALA A 9 -16.42 -11.90 2.08
N ARG A 10 -16.87 -11.75 3.33
CA ARG A 10 -16.71 -10.51 4.11
C ARG A 10 -15.27 -10.29 4.57
N ASN A 11 -14.56 -11.36 4.90
CA ASN A 11 -13.14 -11.29 5.25
C ASN A 11 -12.26 -11.02 4.02
N ALA A 12 -12.55 -11.64 2.88
CA ALA A 12 -11.87 -11.37 1.62
C ALA A 12 -12.06 -9.93 1.12
N LYS A 13 -13.20 -9.29 1.45
CA LYS A 13 -13.44 -7.86 1.14
C LYS A 13 -12.64 -6.88 2.02
N LYS A 14 -11.98 -7.37 3.09
CA LYS A 14 -11.07 -6.57 3.93
C LYS A 14 -9.61 -6.67 3.50
N ASP A 15 -9.28 -7.48 2.50
CA ASP A 15 -7.98 -7.46 1.80
C ASP A 15 -7.90 -6.31 0.79
N GLU A 16 -8.57 -5.19 1.06
CA GLU A 16 -8.19 -3.92 0.45
C GLU A 16 -6.84 -3.56 1.09
N PHE A 17 -5.77 -4.06 0.46
CA PHE A 17 -4.38 -3.86 0.83
C PHE A 17 -4.09 -2.37 1.05
N TYR A 18 -4.22 -1.92 2.30
CA TYR A 18 -3.62 -0.67 2.70
C TYR A 18 -2.11 -0.89 2.67
N THR A 19 -1.45 -0.32 1.65
CA THR A 19 0.00 -0.15 1.71
C THR A 19 0.29 0.61 3.00
N GLN A 20 1.00 -0.03 3.92
CA GLN A 20 1.30 0.63 5.18
C GLN A 20 2.26 1.78 4.91
N TYR A 21 2.20 2.82 5.72
CA TYR A 21 3.12 3.95 5.61
C TYR A 21 4.59 3.50 5.55
N HIS A 22 4.93 2.47 6.35
CA HIS A 22 6.27 1.88 6.36
C HIS A 22 6.69 1.26 5.03
N ASP A 23 5.75 0.66 4.29
CA ASP A 23 6.03 0.10 2.98
C ASP A 23 6.23 1.22 1.95
N ILE A 24 5.44 2.30 2.03
CA ILE A 24 5.61 3.51 1.20
C ILE A 24 6.98 4.15 1.46
N GLU A 25 7.38 4.29 2.73
CA GLU A 25 8.65 4.89 3.13
C GLU A 25 9.84 4.11 2.56
N LYS A 26 9.81 2.77 2.64
CA LYS A 26 10.85 1.91 2.05
C LYS A 26 10.98 2.09 0.55
N GLU A 27 9.86 2.10 -0.16
CA GLU A 27 9.86 2.28 -1.62
C GLU A 27 10.41 3.67 -2.01
N VAL A 28 9.94 4.73 -1.34
CA VAL A 28 10.41 6.10 -1.59
C VAL A 28 11.91 6.24 -1.29
N ALA A 29 12.40 5.62 -0.22
CA ALA A 29 13.83 5.60 0.12
C ALA A 29 14.67 4.95 -0.98
N ALA A 30 14.24 3.82 -1.54
CA ALA A 30 14.94 3.16 -2.63
C ALA A 30 15.07 4.05 -3.89
N TYR A 31 14.02 4.80 -4.23
CA TYR A 31 14.08 5.77 -5.33
C TYR A 31 15.07 6.91 -5.06
N LEU A 32 15.13 7.40 -3.82
CA LEU A 32 16.05 8.47 -3.41
C LEU A 32 17.51 8.00 -3.34
N GLU A 33 17.77 6.76 -2.90
CA GLU A 33 19.12 6.17 -2.90
C GLU A 33 19.67 6.00 -4.31
N TYR A 34 18.81 5.62 -5.26
CA TYR A 34 19.18 5.50 -6.67
C TYR A 34 19.39 6.87 -7.33
N ASN A 35 18.46 7.80 -7.12
CA ASN A 35 18.54 9.16 -7.64
C ASN A 35 17.91 10.17 -6.66
N PRO A 36 18.71 11.01 -5.98
CA PRO A 36 18.19 11.96 -5.02
C PRO A 36 17.34 13.07 -5.65
N ASP A 37 17.47 13.30 -6.96
CA ASP A 37 16.71 14.34 -7.67
C ASP A 37 15.38 13.83 -8.25
N VAL A 38 14.98 12.57 -8.00
CA VAL A 38 13.82 11.93 -8.67
C VAL A 38 12.48 12.66 -8.43
N PHE A 39 12.35 13.29 -7.27
CA PHE A 39 11.17 14.07 -6.86
C PHE A 39 11.41 15.59 -6.88
N LYS A 40 12.60 16.03 -7.29
CA LYS A 40 12.93 17.45 -7.32
C LYS A 40 11.99 18.21 -8.26
N ASN A 41 11.46 19.33 -7.79
CA ASN A 41 10.49 20.17 -8.49
C ASN A 41 9.15 19.48 -8.81
N LYS A 42 8.82 18.37 -8.15
CA LYS A 42 7.52 17.69 -8.26
C LYS A 42 6.70 17.89 -6.99
N THR A 43 5.39 18.00 -7.14
CA THR A 43 4.45 18.00 -6.00
C THR A 43 3.77 16.63 -5.95
N ILE A 44 3.85 15.96 -4.80
CA ILE A 44 3.13 14.70 -4.52
C ILE A 44 1.89 15.07 -3.70
N LEU A 45 0.70 14.66 -4.16
CA LEU A 45 -0.60 14.93 -3.53
C LEU A 45 -1.16 13.67 -2.88
#